data_AF-A0AAV1XKV6-F1
#
_entry.id   AF-A0AAV1XKV6-F1
#
_cell.length_a   1.000
_cell.length_b   1.000
_cell.length_c   1.000
_cell.angle_alpha   90.00
_cell.angle_beta   90.00
_cell.angle_gamma   90.00
#
_symmetry.space_group_name_H-M   'P 1'
#
loop_
_entity.id
_entity.type
_entity.pdbx_description
1 polymer ?
#
loop_
_entity_poly.entity_id
_entity_poly.type
_entity_poly.pdbx_seq_one_letter_code
_entity_poly.pdbx_strand_id
1 'polypeptide(L)'
;MEAIKGKALLEQKQPQEERFLRAIALSQPTSGTGATLLRWLKLEVLKLEILNGNPLTTFGILSNQVDCTTLKEKLHLDGFFSIHVFSLGGRSVLLRAEEEGQLESLLRDEKDWFNTRFSSIRKWKPTDLAQDRFLWIRCDGFPLHAWEEDLFMKIGSLFGKFSGLDDGTRYKRNLEC
;
A
#
# COMPACT_ATOMS: atom_id res chain seq x y z
N MET A 1 -25.20 -8.26 -43.45
CA MET A 1 -24.11 -7.29 -43.21
C MET A 1 -23.83 -7.22 -41.70
N GLU A 2 -23.33 -8.32 -41.15
CA GLU A 2 -22.93 -8.44 -39.75
C GLU A 2 -21.43 -8.77 -39.74
N ALA A 3 -20.58 -7.79 -39.47
CA ALA A 3 -19.15 -8.04 -39.19
C ALA A 3 -18.40 -6.82 -38.64
N ILE A 4 -19.01 -5.91 -37.87
CA ILE A 4 -18.25 -4.79 -37.26
C ILE A 4 -18.80 -4.45 -35.87
N LYS A 5 -18.82 -5.41 -34.95
CA LYS A 5 -19.00 -5.13 -33.51
C LYS A 5 -18.02 -5.87 -32.59
N GLY A 6 -17.07 -6.63 -33.14
CA GLY A 6 -16.19 -7.51 -32.36
C GLY A 6 -14.79 -6.97 -32.02
N LYS A 7 -14.38 -5.79 -32.52
CA LYS A 7 -12.98 -5.33 -32.35
C LYS A 7 -12.77 -4.11 -31.44
N ALA A 8 -13.82 -3.50 -30.90
CA ALA A 8 -13.68 -2.30 -30.07
C ALA A 8 -13.56 -2.57 -28.55
N LEU A 9 -13.55 -3.84 -28.12
CA LEU A 9 -13.49 -4.22 -26.69
C LEU A 9 -12.09 -4.62 -26.19
N LEU A 10 -11.06 -4.59 -27.04
CA LEU A 10 -9.72 -5.09 -26.69
C LEU A 10 -8.63 -4.03 -26.50
N GLU A 11 -8.94 -2.74 -26.69
CA GLU A 11 -7.92 -1.66 -26.62
C GLU A 11 -8.14 -0.67 -25.47
N GLN A 12 -9.02 -1.02 -24.53
CA GLN A 12 -9.26 -0.28 -23.28
C GLN A 12 -8.69 -1.02 -22.07
N LYS A 13 -7.54 -1.69 -22.22
CA LYS A 13 -6.76 -2.17 -21.06
C LYS A 13 -6.07 -0.98 -20.39
N GLN A 14 -6.90 -0.28 -19.63
CA GLN A 14 -6.66 0.44 -18.39
C GLN A 14 -5.33 1.22 -18.26
N PRO A 15 -5.37 2.57 -18.39
CA PRO A 15 -4.34 3.48 -17.83
C PRO A 15 -4.06 3.26 -16.32
N GLN A 16 -4.88 2.46 -15.67
CA GLN A 16 -4.74 2.04 -14.28
C GLN A 16 -3.74 0.91 -14.05
N GLU A 17 -3.66 -0.08 -14.96
CA GLU A 17 -2.63 -1.14 -14.92
C GLU A 17 -1.24 -0.50 -15.02
N GLU A 18 -1.07 0.46 -15.94
CA GLU A 18 0.20 1.16 -16.16
C GLU A 18 0.64 1.99 -14.94
N ARG A 19 -0.30 2.63 -14.24
CA ARG A 19 -0.03 3.36 -12.99
C ARG A 19 0.45 2.45 -11.86
N PHE A 20 -0.13 1.25 -11.77
CA PHE A 20 0.29 0.25 -10.80
C PHE A 20 1.69 -0.26 -11.10
N LEU A 21 1.95 -0.62 -12.36
CA LEU A 21 3.28 -1.03 -12.81
C LEU A 21 4.32 0.07 -12.55
N ARG A 22 3.98 1.35 -12.72
CA ARG A 22 4.86 2.50 -12.39
C ARG A 22 5.11 2.66 -10.89
N ALA A 23 4.08 2.60 -10.04
CA ALA A 23 4.25 2.70 -8.58
C ALA A 23 5.14 1.58 -8.02
N ILE A 24 5.01 0.39 -8.61
CA ILE A 24 5.81 -0.78 -8.26
C ILE A 24 7.24 -0.67 -8.80
N ALA A 25 7.42 -0.16 -10.02
CA ALA A 25 8.73 0.08 -10.60
C ALA A 25 9.56 1.13 -9.83
N LEU A 26 8.92 1.98 -9.02
CA LEU A 26 9.60 2.91 -8.12
C LEU A 26 10.08 2.26 -6.82
N SER A 27 9.71 0.99 -6.54
CA SER A 27 10.08 0.24 -5.33
C SER A 27 11.19 -0.81 -5.56
N GLN A 28 11.97 -0.69 -6.64
CA GLN A 28 13.00 -1.65 -7.02
C GLN A 28 14.13 -1.77 -5.98
N PRO A 29 14.78 -2.94 -5.82
CA PRO A 29 15.84 -3.15 -4.85
C PRO A 29 17.17 -2.91 -5.55
N THR A 30 17.94 -2.01 -4.97
CA THR A 30 19.33 -1.89 -5.31
C THR A 30 20.09 -3.06 -4.68
N SER A 31 20.69 -3.90 -5.53
CA SER A 31 21.61 -5.01 -5.24
C SER A 31 21.01 -6.42 -5.07
N GLY A 32 21.58 -7.34 -5.86
CA GLY A 32 21.12 -8.70 -6.07
C GLY A 32 21.82 -9.72 -5.17
N THR A 33 21.00 -10.49 -4.47
CA THR A 33 21.35 -11.79 -3.88
C THR A 33 20.23 -12.76 -4.29
N GLY A 34 20.51 -14.05 -4.45
CA GLY A 34 19.55 -15.04 -4.98
C GLY A 34 18.19 -15.11 -4.25
N ALA A 35 18.15 -14.78 -2.96
CA ALA A 35 16.91 -14.65 -2.19
C ALA A 35 16.03 -13.47 -2.63
N THR A 36 16.65 -12.39 -3.12
CA THR A 36 15.96 -11.23 -3.70
C THR A 36 15.25 -11.64 -4.99
N LEU A 37 15.88 -12.40 -5.88
CA LEU A 37 15.28 -12.81 -7.16
C LEU A 37 13.99 -13.64 -6.98
N LEU A 38 13.97 -14.57 -6.02
CA LEU A 38 12.75 -15.35 -5.72
C LEU A 38 11.65 -14.47 -5.12
N ARG A 39 12.00 -13.53 -4.24
CA ARG A 39 11.06 -12.54 -3.71
C ARG A 39 10.50 -11.66 -4.82
N TRP A 40 11.31 -11.33 -5.83
CA TRP A 40 10.89 -10.56 -7.00
C TRP A 40 9.97 -11.31 -7.93
N LEU A 41 10.32 -12.55 -8.28
CA LEU A 41 9.47 -13.39 -9.12
C LEU A 41 8.11 -13.64 -8.44
N LYS A 42 8.12 -13.90 -7.13
CA LYS A 42 6.90 -14.05 -6.34
C LYS A 42 6.07 -12.77 -6.32
N LEU A 43 6.71 -11.59 -6.19
CA LEU A 43 6.04 -10.29 -6.31
C LEU A 43 5.46 -10.08 -7.71
N GLU A 44 6.15 -10.43 -8.79
CA GLU A 44 5.65 -10.25 -10.17
C GLU A 44 4.43 -11.14 -10.47
N VAL A 45 4.45 -12.39 -10.01
CA VAL A 45 3.31 -13.30 -10.11
C VAL A 45 2.13 -12.78 -9.27
N LEU A 46 2.40 -12.31 -8.05
CA LEU A 46 1.42 -11.62 -7.21
C LEU A 46 0.80 -10.41 -7.91
N LYS A 47 1.58 -9.63 -8.67
CA LYS A 47 1.06 -8.46 -9.42
C LYS A 47 0.05 -8.88 -10.48
N LEU A 48 0.34 -9.93 -11.24
CA LEU A 48 -0.58 -10.45 -12.27
C LEU A 48 -1.86 -11.03 -11.65
N GLU A 49 -1.76 -11.72 -10.52
CA GLU A 49 -2.93 -12.25 -9.79
C GLU A 49 -3.80 -11.13 -9.19
N ILE A 50 -3.17 -10.08 -8.66
CA ILE A 50 -3.87 -8.90 -8.12
C ILE A 50 -4.58 -8.15 -9.25
N LEU A 51 -3.94 -7.95 -10.41
CA LEU A 51 -4.56 -7.29 -11.57
C LEU A 51 -5.72 -8.10 -12.15
N ASN A 52 -5.65 -9.44 -12.12
CA ASN A 52 -6.71 -10.32 -12.63
C ASN A 52 -7.87 -10.56 -11.65
N GLY A 53 -7.83 -9.95 -10.44
CA GLY A 53 -8.94 -10.07 -9.47
C GLY A 53 -9.04 -11.45 -8.84
N ASN A 54 -7.98 -11.88 -8.14
CA ASN A 54 -7.97 -13.16 -7.43
C ASN A 54 -9.02 -13.21 -6.29
N PRO A 55 -9.88 -14.24 -6.20
CA PRO A 55 -10.87 -14.38 -5.12
C PRO A 55 -10.27 -14.47 -3.71
N LEU A 56 -8.97 -14.77 -3.59
CA LEU A 56 -8.22 -14.87 -2.32
C LEU A 56 -7.77 -13.51 -1.76
N THR A 57 -8.00 -12.43 -2.50
CA THR A 57 -7.53 -11.09 -2.13
C THR A 57 -8.66 -10.19 -1.66
N THR A 58 -8.44 -9.59 -0.49
CA THR A 58 -9.37 -8.65 0.13
C THR A 58 -8.69 -7.30 0.28
N PHE A 59 -9.43 -6.27 -0.06
CA PHE A 59 -9.05 -4.88 0.12
C PHE A 59 -9.51 -4.37 1.48
N GLY A 60 -8.60 -3.70 2.19
CA GLY A 60 -8.87 -3.04 3.45
C GLY A 60 -8.47 -1.57 3.42
N ILE A 61 -9.29 -0.71 4.02
CA ILE A 61 -8.94 0.68 4.32
C ILE A 61 -8.74 0.79 5.83
N LEU A 62 -7.53 1.11 6.26
CA LEU A 62 -7.20 1.31 7.66
C LEU A 62 -7.89 2.55 8.22
N SER A 63 -8.37 2.47 9.47
CA SER A 63 -8.97 3.59 10.17
C SER A 63 -7.93 4.70 10.41
N ASN A 64 -6.74 4.30 10.85
CA ASN A 64 -5.61 5.19 11.12
C ASN A 64 -4.48 4.99 10.10
N GLN A 65 -3.60 5.98 9.98
CA GLN A 65 -2.34 5.81 9.26
C GLN A 65 -1.45 4.87 10.08
N VAL A 66 -1.25 3.66 9.57
CA VAL A 66 -0.40 2.64 10.20
C VAL A 66 0.51 2.07 9.14
N ASP A 67 1.79 2.01 9.45
CA ASP A 67 2.77 1.42 8.56
C ASP A 67 2.48 -0.06 8.34
N CYS A 68 2.72 -0.53 7.11
CA CYS A 68 2.45 -1.91 6.77
C CYS A 68 3.33 -2.90 7.55
N THR A 69 4.50 -2.48 8.02
CA THR A 69 5.36 -3.29 8.89
C THR A 69 4.69 -3.51 10.24
N THR A 70 4.22 -2.44 10.89
CA THR A 70 3.52 -2.53 12.17
C THR A 70 2.21 -3.31 12.06
N LEU A 71 1.49 -3.16 10.94
CA LEU A 71 0.28 -3.95 10.68
C LEU A 71 0.59 -5.46 10.54
N LYS A 72 1.67 -5.80 9.83
CA LYS A 72 2.14 -7.19 9.71
C LYS A 72 2.53 -7.78 11.05
N GLU A 73 3.28 -7.03 11.85
CA GLU A 73 3.69 -7.45 13.19
C GLU A 73 2.47 -7.72 14.08
N LYS A 74 1.47 -6.83 14.07
CA LYS A 74 0.22 -7.04 14.83
C LYS A 74 -0.52 -8.28 14.36
N LEU A 75 -0.67 -8.49 13.06
CA LEU A 75 -1.29 -9.69 12.52
C LEU A 75 -0.57 -10.96 12.98
N HIS A 76 0.77 -10.96 12.96
CA HIS A 76 1.55 -12.09 13.45
C HIS A 76 1.40 -12.31 14.97
N LEU A 77 1.40 -11.24 15.77
CA LEU A 77 1.23 -11.33 17.22
C LEU A 77 -0.14 -11.90 17.61
N ASP A 78 -1.16 -11.56 16.84
CA ASP A 78 -2.53 -12.03 17.05
C ASP A 78 -2.81 -13.41 16.40
N GLY A 79 -1.76 -14.06 15.86
CA GLY A 79 -1.82 -15.45 15.38
C GLY A 79 -2.10 -15.62 13.88
N PHE A 80 -2.22 -14.53 13.12
CA PHE A 80 -2.53 -14.55 11.69
C PHE A 80 -1.27 -14.63 10.82
N PHE A 81 -0.55 -15.75 10.86
CA PHE A 81 0.71 -15.94 10.13
C PHE A 81 0.54 -16.21 8.63
N SER A 82 -0.60 -16.76 8.23
CA SER A 82 -0.90 -17.11 6.84
C SER A 82 -1.39 -15.93 5.99
N ILE A 83 -1.60 -14.76 6.61
CA ILE A 83 -2.06 -13.56 5.91
C ILE A 83 -0.87 -12.74 5.45
N HIS A 84 -0.75 -12.55 4.15
CA HIS A 84 0.18 -11.62 3.54
C HIS A 84 -0.45 -10.25 3.35
N VAL A 85 0.22 -9.22 3.88
CA VAL A 85 -0.19 -7.81 3.71
C VAL A 85 0.64 -7.12 2.65
N PHE A 86 -0.02 -6.40 1.74
CA PHE A 86 0.60 -5.54 0.75
C PHE A 86 0.06 -4.11 0.88
N SER A 87 0.94 -3.12 1.02
CA SER A 87 0.52 -1.72 0.97
C SER A 87 0.14 -1.35 -0.45
N LEU A 88 -0.98 -0.67 -0.62
CA LEU A 88 -1.31 -0.01 -1.89
C LEU A 88 -0.98 1.48 -1.89
N GLY A 89 -0.56 2.02 -0.74
CA GLY A 89 -0.41 3.45 -0.52
C GLY A 89 -1.62 4.05 0.21
N GLY A 90 -1.42 5.23 0.81
CA GLY A 90 -2.42 5.81 1.70
C GLY A 90 -2.70 4.90 2.91
N ARG A 91 -3.98 4.84 3.27
CA ARG A 91 -4.52 3.88 4.25
C ARG A 91 -4.96 2.56 3.61
N SER A 92 -4.67 2.37 2.33
CA SER A 92 -5.17 1.23 1.56
C SER A 92 -4.19 0.07 1.63
N VAL A 93 -4.69 -1.10 1.99
CA VAL A 93 -3.90 -2.33 2.09
C VAL A 93 -4.65 -3.49 1.45
N LEU A 94 -3.87 -4.44 0.93
CA LEU A 94 -4.33 -5.73 0.45
C LEU A 94 -3.96 -6.80 1.45
N LEU A 95 -4.94 -7.64 1.75
CA LEU A 95 -4.78 -8.85 2.53
C LEU A 95 -4.94 -10.04 1.58
N ARG A 96 -3.97 -10.93 1.59
CA ARG A 96 -3.99 -12.19 0.83
C ARG A 96 -3.86 -13.35 1.81
N ALA A 97 -4.76 -14.30 1.74
CA ALA A 97 -4.58 -15.60 2.38
C ALA A 97 -3.86 -16.59 1.46
N GLU A 98 -3.25 -17.59 2.06
CA GLU A 98 -2.66 -18.72 1.34
C GLU A 98 -3.74 -19.69 0.83
N GLU A 99 -4.82 -19.86 1.60
CA GLU A 99 -5.92 -20.78 1.30
C GLU A 99 -7.24 -20.05 1.00
N GLU A 100 -8.05 -20.64 0.12
CA GLU A 100 -9.39 -20.12 -0.20
C GLU A 100 -10.35 -20.24 0.99
N GLY A 101 -11.07 -19.16 1.27
CA GLY A 101 -12.01 -19.10 2.39
C GLY A 101 -11.37 -18.81 3.76
N GLN A 102 -10.05 -18.97 3.92
CA GLN A 102 -9.36 -18.67 5.19
C GLN A 102 -9.53 -17.20 5.60
N LEU A 103 -9.39 -16.26 4.66
CA LEU A 103 -9.56 -14.85 4.98
C LEU A 103 -11.01 -14.52 5.35
N GLU A 104 -11.98 -15.15 4.69
CA GLU A 104 -13.41 -14.95 4.95
C GLU A 104 -13.85 -15.57 6.28
N SER A 105 -13.27 -16.71 6.67
CA SER A 105 -13.50 -17.29 8.00
C SER A 105 -12.89 -16.40 9.08
N LEU A 106 -11.66 -15.92 8.91
CA LEU A 106 -11.01 -15.02 9.87
C LEU A 106 -11.74 -13.68 10.02
N LEU A 107 -12.25 -13.11 8.91
CA LEU A 107 -13.08 -11.90 8.96
C LEU A 107 -14.40 -12.11 9.70
N ARG A 108 -14.91 -13.35 9.72
CA ARG A 108 -16.13 -13.72 10.43
C ARG A 108 -15.87 -14.01 11.91
N ASP A 109 -14.81 -14.75 12.20
CA ASP A 109 -14.45 -15.20 13.55
C ASP A 109 -13.90 -14.04 14.40
N GLU A 110 -13.07 -13.18 13.81
CA GLU A 110 -12.37 -12.07 14.49
C GLU A 110 -12.87 -10.69 14.01
N LYS A 111 -14.19 -10.58 13.80
CA LYS A 111 -14.83 -9.39 13.24
C LYS A 111 -14.51 -8.11 14.03
N ASP A 112 -14.44 -8.19 15.35
CA ASP A 112 -14.16 -7.04 16.22
C ASP A 112 -12.72 -6.54 16.07
N TRP A 113 -11.77 -7.46 15.90
CA TRP A 113 -10.38 -7.13 15.61
C TRP A 113 -10.28 -6.30 14.33
N PHE A 114 -10.89 -6.81 13.26
CA PHE A 114 -10.89 -6.14 11.96
C PHE A 114 -11.64 -4.81 11.97
N ASN A 115 -12.83 -4.72 12.56
CA ASN A 115 -13.59 -3.47 12.64
C ASN A 115 -12.86 -2.37 13.41
N THR A 116 -12.04 -2.73 14.40
CA THR A 116 -11.30 -1.74 15.19
C THR A 116 -10.15 -1.12 14.39
N ARG A 117 -9.54 -1.87 13.46
CA ARG A 117 -8.36 -1.42 12.70
C ARG A 117 -8.70 -0.94 11.29
N PHE A 118 -9.76 -1.47 10.70
CA PHE A 118 -10.18 -1.18 9.34
C PHE A 118 -11.51 -0.43 9.35
N SER A 119 -11.54 0.69 8.64
CA SER A 119 -12.75 1.44 8.34
C SER A 119 -13.65 0.73 7.34
N SER A 120 -13.04 -0.05 6.43
CA SER A 120 -13.76 -0.82 5.41
C SER A 120 -12.92 -2.01 5.01
N ILE A 121 -13.56 -3.17 4.87
CA ILE A 121 -12.96 -4.38 4.30
C ILE A 121 -13.94 -4.94 3.27
N ARG A 122 -13.44 -5.26 2.08
CA ARG A 122 -14.24 -5.81 0.97
C ARG A 122 -13.38 -6.64 0.03
N LYS A 123 -14.01 -7.52 -0.76
CA LYS A 123 -13.30 -8.25 -1.82
C LYS A 123 -12.60 -7.29 -2.77
N TRP A 124 -11.36 -7.61 -3.12
CA TRP A 124 -10.55 -6.79 -4.01
C TRP A 124 -11.21 -6.63 -5.38
N LYS A 125 -11.15 -5.42 -5.91
CA LYS A 125 -11.52 -5.13 -7.30
C LYS A 125 -10.40 -4.31 -7.95
N PRO A 126 -10.15 -4.49 -9.26
CA PRO A 126 -9.16 -3.69 -9.98
C PRO A 126 -9.43 -2.18 -9.94
N THR A 127 -10.63 -1.74 -9.59
CA THR A 127 -10.98 -0.31 -9.42
C THR A 127 -10.55 0.26 -8.05
N ASP A 128 -10.24 -0.60 -7.08
CA ASP A 128 -9.91 -0.23 -5.69
C ASP A 128 -8.44 0.19 -5.50
N LEU A 129 -7.80 0.63 -6.57
CA LEU A 129 -6.47 1.19 -6.57
C LEU A 129 -6.38 2.41 -5.65
N ALA A 130 -5.23 2.57 -4.97
CA ALA A 130 -5.04 3.67 -4.04
C ALA A 130 -5.23 5.02 -4.73
N GLN A 131 -6.28 5.74 -4.32
CA GLN A 131 -6.54 7.10 -4.77
C GLN A 131 -5.60 8.10 -4.05
N ASP A 132 -5.25 7.80 -2.80
CA ASP A 132 -4.37 8.62 -2.00
C ASP A 132 -2.91 8.27 -2.26
N ARG A 133 -2.11 9.30 -2.58
CA ARG A 133 -0.65 9.18 -2.72
C ARG A 133 0.02 9.84 -1.53
N PHE A 134 1.08 9.21 -1.03
CA PHE A 134 1.99 9.85 -0.11
C PHE A 134 3.14 10.49 -0.88
N LEU A 135 3.56 11.66 -0.42
CA LEU A 135 4.74 12.35 -0.90
C LEU A 135 5.64 12.65 0.30
N TRP A 136 6.91 12.31 0.18
CA TRP A 136 7.94 12.81 1.08
C TRP A 136 8.43 14.15 0.56
N ILE A 137 8.35 15.17 1.40
CA ILE A 137 8.87 16.50 1.09
C ILE A 137 10.22 16.63 1.78
N ARG A 138 11.28 16.74 0.97
CA ARG A 138 12.61 17.10 1.46
C ARG A 138 12.71 18.62 1.52
N CYS A 139 13.07 19.12 2.69
CA CYS A 139 13.17 20.54 2.98
C CYS A 139 14.63 20.87 3.33
N ASP A 140 15.39 21.42 2.38
CA ASP A 140 16.79 21.81 2.59
C ASP A 140 16.90 23.30 2.95
N GLY A 141 17.94 23.68 3.70
CA GLY A 141 18.22 25.08 4.05
C GLY A 141 17.36 25.66 5.18
N PHE A 142 16.73 24.81 6.01
CA PHE A 142 15.92 25.28 7.14
C PHE A 142 16.75 25.88 8.26
N PRO A 143 16.37 27.05 8.81
CA PRO A 143 17.05 27.62 9.97
C PRO A 143 16.88 26.71 11.19
N LEU A 144 17.98 26.39 11.88
CA LEU A 144 17.95 25.52 13.06
C LEU A 144 17.01 26.02 14.17
N HIS A 145 16.92 27.35 14.34
CA HIS A 145 16.05 27.99 15.33
C HIS A 145 14.55 27.87 15.00
N ALA A 146 14.21 27.58 13.75
CA ALA A 146 12.84 27.39 13.29
C ALA A 146 12.45 25.91 13.16
N TRP A 147 13.31 24.98 13.60
CA TRP A 147 13.09 23.53 13.46
C TRP A 147 12.05 23.01 14.46
N GLU A 148 10.78 23.27 14.16
CA GLU A 148 9.61 22.93 14.98
C GLU A 148 8.59 22.13 14.15
N GLU A 149 7.94 21.14 14.78
CA GLU A 149 6.95 20.26 14.12
C GLU A 149 5.79 21.06 13.50
N ASP A 150 5.35 22.13 14.16
CA ASP A 150 4.29 23.03 13.67
C ASP A 150 4.63 23.70 12.34
N LEU A 151 5.91 24.03 12.13
CA LEU A 151 6.37 24.63 10.88
C LEU A 151 6.30 23.62 9.74
N PHE A 152 6.79 22.39 9.97
CA PHE A 152 6.73 21.32 8.99
C PHE A 152 5.29 20.92 8.68
N MET A 153 4.42 20.92 9.69
CA MET A 153 2.99 20.71 9.49
C MET A 153 2.38 21.79 8.59
N LYS A 154 2.71 23.08 8.81
CA LYS A 154 2.26 24.18 7.94
C LYS A 154 2.74 24.01 6.51
N ILE A 155 4.02 23.65 6.31
CA ILE A 155 4.59 23.41 4.97
C ILE A 155 3.90 22.23 4.30
N GLY A 156 3.81 21.09 4.98
CA GLY A 156 3.15 19.90 4.43
C GLY A 156 1.68 20.14 4.12
N SER A 157 1.01 20.98 4.91
CA SER A 157 -0.39 21.38 4.69
C SER A 157 -0.61 22.15 3.38
N LEU A 158 0.43 22.79 2.82
CA LEU A 158 0.36 23.45 1.50
C LEU A 158 0.24 22.44 0.35
N PHE A 159 0.73 21.22 0.54
CA PHE A 159 0.78 20.17 -0.49
C PHE A 159 -0.28 19.08 -0.29
N GLY A 160 -1.06 19.15 0.79
CA GLY A 160 -2.14 18.21 1.08
C GLY A 160 -2.32 17.98 2.57
N LYS A 161 -2.80 16.79 2.94
CA LYS A 161 -2.93 16.41 4.35
C LYS A 161 -1.56 16.01 4.90
N PHE A 162 -1.07 16.76 5.88
CA PHE A 162 0.16 16.40 6.59
C PHE A 162 0.00 15.05 7.30
N SER A 163 0.95 14.14 7.08
CA SER A 163 0.93 12.79 7.67
C SER A 163 1.89 12.64 8.85
N GLY A 164 3.02 13.35 8.86
CA GLY A 164 4.02 13.24 9.91
C GLY A 164 5.43 13.62 9.44
N LEU A 165 6.37 13.55 10.36
CA LEU A 165 7.82 13.68 10.13
C LEU A 165 8.49 12.31 10.22
N ASP A 166 9.61 12.14 9.51
CA ASP A 166 10.51 11.02 9.81
C ASP A 166 11.22 11.24 11.16
N ASP A 167 11.62 10.14 11.78
CA ASP A 167 12.30 10.17 13.08
C ASP A 167 13.60 10.98 13.05
N GLY A 168 14.32 10.97 11.92
CA GLY A 168 15.56 11.73 11.78
C GLY A 168 15.33 13.23 11.82
N THR A 169 14.28 13.72 11.16
CA THR A 169 13.84 15.12 11.23
C THR A 169 13.29 15.46 12.62
N ARG A 170 12.47 14.57 13.21
CA ARG A 170 11.84 14.80 14.51
C ARG A 170 12.85 14.90 15.66
N TYR A 171 13.85 14.01 15.65
CA TYR A 171 14.91 13.97 16.65
C TYR A 171 16.17 14.75 16.23
N LYS A 172 16.10 15.58 15.18
CA LYS A 172 17.21 16.43 14.70
C LYS A 172 18.50 15.66 14.39
N ARG A 173 18.39 14.39 13.99
CA ARG A 173 19.53 13.53 13.65
C ARG A 173 20.02 13.74 12.22
N ASN A 174 19.17 14.27 11.34
CA ASN A 174 19.47 14.58 9.94
C ASN A 174 19.97 16.03 9.75
N LEU A 175 20.44 16.68 10.82
CA LEU A 175 21.12 17.97 10.68
C LEU A 175 22.47 17.68 10.02
N GLU A 176 22.55 17.85 8.70
CA GLU A 176 23.82 17.91 8.00
C GLU A 176 24.55 19.16 8.51
N CYS A 177 25.56 18.96 9.36
CA CYS A 177 26.51 19.99 9.78
C CYS A 177 27.58 20.20 8.72
#